data_AF-A0A2B4S1E3-F1
#
_entry.id   AF-A0A2B4S1E3-F1
#
_cell.length_a   1.000
_cell.length_b   1.000
_cell.length_c   1.000
_cell.angle_alpha   90.00
_cell.angle_beta   90.00
_cell.angle_gamma   90.00
#
_symmetry.space_group_name_H-M   'P 1'
#
loop_
_entity.id
_entity.type
_entity.pdbx_description
1 polymer ?
#
loop_
_entity_poly.entity_id
_entity_poly.type
_entity_poly.pdbx_seq_one_letter_code
_entity_poly.pdbx_strand_id
1 'polypeptide(L)'
;MEINNIEIKYRDMKNRNTNELLASLNCISWDTCFTHDNINNILNAFRDKVNTVLDEHIPFKAKRVKRQHQPPWITTAVKERDKLLKIARKSNLQADWNQFEHPKCKTSNLIKKAKRNYFPGISRKEQRKSKRHLEGSKDSQRNAKTVPANFRSLVYFYGIKNSGVEEWDFAFEQFQNTTVASERRKILYGLAGASEPWILSRYLQYSITPDKIKSQDTSRVLSYVANYNPNGRQLTWQFLKLNWNLIKEKFGGGFFAIRNIILSVTSGFSTEFELEDLKEFNRKHSAGSGTRAQQQAEEGVMANIQWRKENEQDVSNWLKYFLEKNNIPLN
;
A
#
# COMPACT_ATOMS: atom_id res chain seq x y z
N MET A 1 4.32 15.30 5.80
CA MET A 1 5.56 16.04 6.13
C MET A 1 6.30 16.30 4.83
N GLU A 2 6.85 17.50 4.63
CA GLU A 2 7.84 17.70 3.57
C GLU A 2 8.97 16.71 3.77
N ILE A 3 9.23 15.85 2.79
CA ILE A 3 10.49 15.11 2.73
C ILE A 3 11.50 16.12 2.19
N ASN A 4 11.90 17.06 3.05
CA ASN A 4 13.10 17.82 2.78
C ASN A 4 14.23 16.78 2.71
N ASN A 5 14.86 16.67 1.55
CA ASN A 5 16.06 15.86 1.43
C ASN A 5 17.09 16.53 2.33
N ILE A 6 17.35 15.94 3.49
CA ILE A 6 18.38 16.47 4.38
C ILE A 6 19.70 15.94 3.85
N GLU A 7 20.56 16.86 3.44
CA GLU A 7 21.96 16.55 3.22
C GLU A 7 22.67 16.62 4.56
N ILE A 8 23.20 15.49 5.01
CA ILE A 8 24.13 15.51 6.14
C ILE A 8 25.53 15.71 5.57
N LYS A 9 26.25 16.67 6.13
CA LYS A 9 27.68 16.84 5.89
C LYS A 9 28.44 16.01 6.92
N TYR A 10 29.37 15.19 6.46
CA TYR A 10 30.24 14.40 7.34
C TYR A 10 31.64 14.29 6.73
N ARG A 11 32.66 14.11 7.59
CA ARG A 11 34.02 13.80 7.17
C ARG A 11 34.22 12.29 7.18
N ASP A 12 34.74 11.73 6.10
CA ASP A 12 34.93 10.28 5.95
C ASP A 12 36.33 9.86 6.40
N MET A 13 36.41 9.27 7.59
CA MET A 13 37.69 8.97 8.24
C MET A 13 38.33 7.63 7.82
N LYS A 14 37.66 6.82 6.98
CA LYS A 14 38.04 5.42 6.75
C LYS A 14 39.31 5.22 5.93
N ASN A 15 39.57 6.10 4.97
CA ASN A 15 40.68 5.97 4.01
C ASN A 15 41.61 7.21 4.02
N ARG A 16 41.74 7.89 5.17
CA ARG A 16 42.58 9.11 5.27
C ARG A 16 44.06 8.75 5.31
N ASN A 17 44.90 9.57 4.66
CA ASN A 17 46.35 9.51 4.83
C ASN A 17 46.72 10.15 6.16
N THR A 18 46.96 9.33 7.19
CA THR A 18 47.24 9.81 8.55
C THR A 18 48.55 10.57 8.66
N ASN A 19 49.55 10.22 7.83
CA ASN A 19 50.88 10.79 7.92
C ASN A 19 50.92 12.23 7.38
N GLU A 20 50.27 12.48 6.24
CA GLU A 20 50.16 13.83 5.65
C GLU A 20 49.30 14.77 6.51
N LEU A 21 48.23 14.25 7.10
CA LEU A 21 47.41 15.03 8.03
C LEU A 21 48.19 15.46 9.27
N LEU A 22 48.96 14.53 9.87
CA LEU A 22 49.78 14.85 11.04
C LEU A 22 50.90 15.83 10.69
N ALA A 23 51.53 15.67 9.52
CA ALA A 23 52.54 16.62 9.04
C ALA A 23 51.93 18.03 8.88
N SER A 24 50.74 18.13 8.30
CA SER A 24 50.07 19.42 8.06
C SER A 24 49.59 20.08 9.36
N LEU A 25 49.14 19.30 10.34
CA LEU A 25 48.78 19.81 11.67
C LEU A 25 50.01 20.33 12.45
N ASN A 26 51.16 19.67 12.31
CA ASN A 26 52.40 20.08 12.95
C ASN A 26 53.00 21.35 12.34
N CYS A 27 52.66 21.68 11.09
CA CYS A 27 53.08 22.90 10.41
C CYS A 27 52.20 24.13 10.73
N ILE A 28 51.12 23.97 11.51
CA ILE A 28 50.26 25.11 11.86
C ILE A 28 51.01 26.06 12.82
N SER A 29 51.18 27.32 12.42
CA SER A 29 51.65 28.38 13.32
C SER A 29 50.51 28.81 14.26
N TRP A 30 50.59 28.33 15.51
CA TRP A 30 49.60 28.58 16.56
C TRP A 30 49.74 29.95 17.22
N ASP A 31 50.91 30.58 17.14
CA ASP A 31 51.19 31.87 17.78
C ASP A 31 50.22 32.96 17.34
N THR A 32 49.83 32.92 16.06
CA THR A 32 48.81 33.81 15.47
C THR A 32 47.40 33.66 16.05
N CYS A 33 47.09 32.59 16.79
CA CYS A 33 45.84 32.51 17.53
C CYS A 33 45.87 33.42 18.76
N PHE A 34 47.04 33.53 19.42
CA PHE A 34 47.21 34.24 20.68
C PHE A 34 47.45 35.75 20.51
N THR A 35 47.52 36.25 19.28
CA THR A 35 47.62 37.68 18.98
C THR A 35 46.30 38.43 19.14
N HIS A 36 45.21 37.74 19.53
CA HIS A 36 43.88 38.34 19.66
C HIS A 36 43.55 38.62 21.12
N ASP A 37 43.04 39.81 21.43
CA ASP A 37 42.81 40.26 22.81
C ASP A 37 41.56 39.66 23.48
N ASN A 38 40.75 38.92 22.72
CA ASN A 38 39.47 38.34 23.17
C ASN A 38 39.47 36.82 23.02
N ILE A 39 39.10 36.12 24.09
CA ILE A 39 39.00 34.65 24.16
C ILE A 39 38.15 34.07 23.01
N ASN A 40 37.04 34.70 22.65
CA ASN A 40 36.20 34.23 21.55
C ASN A 40 36.93 34.32 20.21
N ASN A 41 37.76 35.34 20.01
CA ASN A 41 38.54 35.51 18.78
C ASN A 41 39.71 34.53 18.72
N ILE A 42 40.38 34.27 19.84
CA ILE A 42 41.40 33.23 19.95
C ILE A 42 40.80 31.85 19.60
N LEU A 43 39.63 31.53 20.16
CA LEU A 43 38.95 30.25 19.90
C LEU A 43 38.48 30.12 18.45
N ASN A 44 38.03 31.22 17.83
CA ASN A 44 37.66 31.23 16.42
C ASN A 44 38.89 31.05 15.52
N ALA A 45 39.98 31.78 15.76
CA ALA A 45 41.22 31.66 15.00
C ALA A 45 41.82 30.23 15.10
N PHE A 46 41.77 29.63 16.29
CA PHE A 46 42.15 28.23 16.49
C PHE A 46 41.26 27.28 15.68
N ARG A 47 39.94 27.44 15.79
CA ARG A 47 38.95 26.62 15.08
C ARG A 47 39.15 26.71 13.57
N ASP A 48 39.41 27.90 13.04
CA ASP A 48 39.56 28.12 11.61
C ASP A 48 40.80 27.41 11.07
N LYS A 49 41.96 27.52 11.74
CA LYS A 49 43.18 26.82 11.34
C LYS A 49 43.02 25.30 11.34
N VAL A 50 42.42 24.75 12.39
CA VAL A 50 42.15 23.30 12.47
C VAL A 50 41.19 22.89 11.34
N ASN A 51 40.14 23.67 11.09
CA ASN A 51 39.17 23.35 10.04
C ASN A 51 39.79 23.44 8.64
N THR A 52 40.70 24.39 8.38
CA THR A 52 41.42 24.49 7.10
C THR A 52 42.19 23.22 6.79
N VAL A 53 42.99 22.72 7.74
CA VAL A 53 43.75 21.47 7.55
C VAL A 53 42.81 20.27 7.41
N LEU A 54 41.72 20.24 8.18
CA LEU A 54 40.71 19.18 8.04
C LEU A 54 39.96 19.23 6.71
N ASP A 55 39.72 20.40 6.12
CA ASP A 55 39.06 20.57 4.82
C ASP A 55 39.96 20.13 3.67
N GLU A 56 41.26 20.37 3.77
CA GLU A 56 42.24 19.91 2.78
C GLU A 56 42.38 18.38 2.78
N HIS A 57 42.57 17.78 3.95
CA HIS A 57 42.88 16.35 4.06
C HIS A 57 41.65 15.45 4.17
N ILE A 58 40.54 15.96 4.72
CA ILE A 58 39.32 15.19 4.98
C ILE A 58 38.08 16.03 4.67
N PRO A 59 37.89 16.48 3.42
CA PRO A 59 36.82 17.40 3.07
C PRO A 59 35.44 16.86 3.46
N PHE A 60 34.53 17.78 3.79
CA PHE A 60 33.14 17.42 4.05
C PHE A 60 32.52 16.78 2.82
N LYS A 61 31.98 15.57 2.99
CA LYS A 61 31.14 14.91 2.00
C LYS A 61 29.68 15.13 2.38
N ALA A 62 28.86 15.44 1.38
CA ALA A 62 27.41 15.48 1.54
C ALA A 62 26.84 14.08 1.25
N LYS A 63 25.99 13.58 2.15
CA LYS A 63 25.18 12.39 1.89
C LYS A 63 23.72 12.74 1.98
N ARG A 64 23.02 12.51 0.88
CA ARG A 64 21.58 12.65 0.82
C ARG A 64 20.93 11.58 1.70
N VAL A 65 20.24 12.01 2.75
CA VAL A 65 19.44 11.13 3.60
C VAL A 65 17.97 11.31 3.22
N LYS A 66 17.34 10.23 2.77
CA LYS A 66 15.94 10.27 2.31
C LYS A 66 14.93 10.61 3.42
N ARG A 67 15.30 10.48 4.71
CA ARG A 67 14.42 10.71 5.88
C ARG A 67 15.22 11.14 7.11
N GLN A 68 14.75 12.13 7.86
CA GLN A 68 15.38 12.57 9.11
C GLN A 68 15.37 11.49 10.20
N HIS A 69 14.26 10.74 10.29
CA HIS A 69 14.07 9.68 11.27
C HIS A 69 13.95 8.33 10.56
N GLN A 70 14.70 7.34 11.04
CA GLN A 70 14.62 6.00 10.50
C GLN A 70 13.25 5.38 10.80
N PRO A 71 12.56 4.79 9.81
CA PRO A 71 11.26 4.19 10.06
C PRO A 71 11.35 3.04 11.08
N PRO A 72 10.35 2.85 11.96
CA PRO A 72 10.42 1.84 13.03
C PRO A 72 10.60 0.40 12.55
N TRP A 73 10.27 0.11 11.30
CA TRP A 73 10.41 -1.22 10.70
C TRP A 73 11.78 -1.51 10.09
N ILE A 74 12.72 -0.55 10.09
CA ILE A 74 14.12 -0.81 9.70
C ILE A 74 14.94 -1.05 10.97
N THR A 75 14.85 -2.28 11.49
CA THR A 75 15.50 -2.70 12.75
C THR A 75 16.85 -3.39 12.49
N THR A 76 17.62 -3.66 13.55
CA THR A 76 18.84 -4.49 13.50
C THR A 76 18.57 -5.87 12.92
N ALA A 77 17.38 -6.44 13.15
CA ALA A 77 16.97 -7.72 12.56
C ALA A 77 16.94 -7.67 11.01
N VAL A 78 16.54 -6.54 10.41
CA VAL A 78 16.56 -6.35 8.95
C VAL A 78 18.00 -6.34 8.43
N LYS A 79 18.92 -5.71 9.15
CA LYS A 79 20.35 -5.70 8.81
C LYS A 79 20.96 -7.09 8.88
N GLU A 80 20.62 -7.87 9.91
CA GLU A 80 21.13 -9.24 10.09
C GLU A 80 20.63 -10.18 8.99
N ARG A 81 19.33 -10.10 8.64
CA ARG A 81 18.79 -10.81 7.49
C ARG A 81 19.53 -10.46 6.20
N ASP A 82 19.77 -9.17 5.94
CA ASP A 82 20.42 -8.74 4.69
C ASP A 82 21.89 -9.15 4.64
N LYS A 83 22.56 -9.25 5.79
CA LYS A 83 23.91 -9.82 5.90
C LYS A 83 23.92 -11.31 5.55
N LEU A 84 23.02 -12.10 6.15
CA LEU A 84 22.89 -13.54 5.86
C LEU A 84 22.51 -13.79 4.39
N LEU A 85 21.65 -12.95 3.81
CA LEU A 85 21.32 -13.02 2.38
C LEU A 85 22.54 -12.77 1.49
N LYS A 86 23.43 -11.83 1.87
CA LYS A 86 24.67 -11.58 1.13
C LYS A 86 25.64 -12.75 1.24
N ILE A 87 25.74 -13.38 2.42
CA ILE A 87 26.59 -14.55 2.63
C ILE A 87 26.08 -15.71 1.78
N ALA A 88 24.79 -16.06 1.89
CA ALA A 88 24.18 -17.16 1.14
C ALA A 88 24.29 -16.97 -0.39
N ARG A 89 24.17 -15.73 -0.89
CA ARG A 89 24.38 -15.43 -2.32
C ARG A 89 25.83 -15.54 -2.77
N LYS A 90 26.79 -15.34 -1.86
CA LYS A 90 28.23 -15.36 -2.18
C LYS A 90 28.80 -16.78 -2.10
N SER A 91 28.42 -17.55 -1.10
CA SER A 91 28.85 -18.94 -0.92
C SER A 91 28.05 -19.93 -1.76
N ASN A 92 26.77 -19.64 -2.02
CA ASN A 92 25.80 -20.49 -2.71
C ASN A 92 25.67 -21.91 -2.12
N LEU A 93 25.98 -22.07 -0.84
CA LEU A 93 25.86 -23.34 -0.12
C LEU A 93 24.47 -23.46 0.53
N GLN A 94 23.90 -24.67 0.50
CA GLN A 94 22.58 -24.94 1.06
C GLN A 94 22.51 -24.65 2.58
N ALA A 95 23.60 -24.88 3.32
CA ALA A 95 23.68 -24.59 4.74
C ALA A 95 23.46 -23.09 5.05
N ASP A 96 24.00 -22.19 4.24
CA ASP A 96 23.86 -20.74 4.42
C ASP A 96 22.47 -20.25 4.03
N TRP A 97 21.82 -20.91 3.05
CA TRP A 97 20.41 -20.67 2.73
C TRP A 97 19.47 -21.09 3.86
N ASN A 98 19.75 -22.23 4.52
CA ASN A 98 18.99 -22.69 5.68
C ASN A 98 19.13 -21.71 6.86
N GLN A 99 20.33 -21.15 7.07
CA GLN A 99 20.56 -20.11 8.08
C GLN A 99 19.81 -18.80 7.77
N PHE A 100 19.51 -18.51 6.50
CA PHE A 100 18.75 -17.33 6.08
C PHE A 100 17.22 -17.48 6.23
N GLU A 101 16.70 -18.70 6.21
CA GLU A 101 15.27 -18.98 6.13
C GLU A 101 14.48 -18.49 7.35
N HIS A 102 14.97 -18.79 8.56
CA HIS A 102 14.32 -18.38 9.80
C HIS A 102 14.37 -16.84 10.01
N PRO A 103 15.52 -16.15 9.83
CA PRO A 103 15.59 -14.68 9.84
C PRO A 103 14.70 -13.98 8.80
N LYS A 104 14.52 -14.56 7.60
CA LYS A 104 13.62 -14.03 6.56
C LYS A 104 12.17 -13.97 7.05
N CYS A 105 11.67 -15.05 7.64
CA CYS A 105 10.31 -15.11 8.17
C CYS A 105 10.13 -14.18 9.39
N LYS A 106 11.08 -14.22 10.33
CA LYS A 106 11.07 -13.37 11.54
C LYS A 106 11.04 -11.88 11.20
N THR A 107 11.90 -11.44 10.28
CA THR A 107 11.96 -10.03 9.86
C THR A 107 10.73 -9.58 9.09
N SER A 108 10.15 -10.43 8.24
CA SER A 108 8.90 -10.12 7.53
C SER A 108 7.77 -9.83 8.52
N ASN A 109 7.65 -10.65 9.57
CA ASN A 109 6.64 -10.46 10.61
C ASN A 109 6.90 -9.20 11.46
N LEU A 110 8.15 -8.93 11.82
CA LEU A 110 8.52 -7.69 12.54
C LEU A 110 8.23 -6.44 11.71
N ILE A 111 8.50 -6.46 10.40
CA ILE A 111 8.17 -5.35 9.49
C ILE A 111 6.66 -5.14 9.42
N LYS A 112 5.88 -6.21 9.27
CA LYS A 112 4.41 -6.14 9.25
C LYS A 112 3.86 -5.56 10.56
N LYS A 113 4.35 -6.03 11.72
CA LYS A 113 3.96 -5.55 13.05
C LYS A 113 4.31 -4.07 13.25
N ALA A 114 5.54 -3.68 12.94
CA ALA A 114 6.00 -2.29 13.08
C ALA A 114 5.25 -1.33 12.15
N LYS A 115 4.92 -1.75 10.92
CA LYS A 115 4.06 -0.97 10.01
C LYS A 115 2.63 -0.85 10.58
N ARG A 116 2.03 -1.94 11.03
CA ARG A 116 0.69 -1.96 11.63
C ARG A 116 0.58 -0.99 12.81
N ASN A 117 1.61 -0.85 13.62
CA ASN A 117 1.61 0.05 14.78
C ASN A 117 1.92 1.51 14.44
N TYR A 118 2.64 1.78 13.35
CA TYR A 118 3.07 3.13 12.99
C TYR A 118 1.99 3.94 12.26
N PHE A 119 1.23 3.32 11.36
CA PHE A 119 0.22 4.01 10.55
C PHE A 119 -1.05 4.49 11.29
N PRO A 120 -1.55 3.82 12.35
CA PRO A 120 -2.72 4.30 13.10
C PRO A 120 -2.54 5.70 13.72
N GLY A 121 -1.32 6.02 14.19
CA GLY A 121 -0.99 7.33 14.78
C GLY A 121 -0.90 8.49 13.77
N ILE A 122 -0.74 8.19 12.47
CA ILE A 122 -0.70 9.18 11.39
C ILE A 122 -2.10 9.55 10.92
N SER A 123 -3.04 8.60 10.98
CA SER A 123 -4.44 8.76 10.53
C SER A 123 -5.12 9.99 11.15
N ARG A 124 -4.97 10.23 12.47
CA ARG A 124 -5.59 11.40 13.13
C ARG A 124 -5.01 12.76 12.71
N LYS A 125 -3.72 12.84 12.35
CA LYS A 125 -3.08 14.11 11.94
C LYS A 125 -3.28 14.39 10.45
N GLU A 126 -3.37 13.37 9.61
CA GLU A 126 -3.64 13.52 8.18
C GLU A 126 -5.12 13.76 7.87
N GLN A 127 -6.06 13.22 8.66
CA GLN A 127 -7.51 13.51 8.56
C GLN A 127 -7.84 15.01 8.60
N ARG A 128 -7.09 15.81 9.37
CA ARG A 128 -7.24 17.28 9.42
C ARG A 128 -6.67 18.00 8.19
N LYS A 129 -5.78 17.35 7.43
CA LYS A 129 -5.13 17.92 6.25
C LYS A 129 -5.87 17.55 4.96
N SER A 130 -6.46 16.37 4.89
CA SER A 130 -7.31 15.93 3.75
C SER A 130 -8.51 16.86 3.56
N LYS A 131 -9.14 17.29 4.66
CA LYS A 131 -10.27 18.24 4.63
C LYS A 131 -9.89 19.61 4.02
N ARG A 132 -8.63 20.05 4.12
CA ARG A 132 -8.12 21.31 3.55
C ARG A 132 -7.51 21.17 2.15
N HIS A 133 -7.42 19.96 1.59
CA HIS A 133 -6.93 19.75 0.21
C HIS A 133 -8.06 19.63 -0.82
N LEU A 134 -9.29 19.46 -0.37
CA LEU A 134 -10.48 19.43 -1.24
C LEU A 134 -11.22 20.77 -1.31
N GLU A 135 -11.02 21.65 -0.34
CA GLU A 135 -11.39 23.06 -0.44
C GLU A 135 -10.15 23.89 -0.82
N GLY A 136 -10.02 24.27 -2.09
CA GLY A 136 -8.92 25.12 -2.52
C GLY A 136 -8.75 25.28 -4.02
N SER A 137 -9.61 26.11 -4.61
CA SER A 137 -9.37 27.11 -5.67
C SER A 137 -8.57 26.74 -6.94
N LYS A 138 -9.10 27.22 -8.06
CA LYS A 138 -8.61 27.11 -9.45
C LYS A 138 -7.27 27.80 -9.75
N ASP A 139 -6.35 27.95 -8.80
CA ASP A 139 -5.04 28.57 -9.01
C ASP A 139 -3.95 27.76 -8.32
N SER A 140 -3.29 26.84 -9.04
CA SER A 140 -1.92 26.35 -8.78
C SER A 140 -1.54 25.17 -9.69
N GLN A 141 -1.38 25.42 -10.99
CA GLN A 141 -0.52 24.55 -11.81
C GLN A 141 0.95 24.83 -11.43
N ARG A 142 1.46 24.16 -10.39
CA ARG A 142 2.89 23.85 -10.13
C ARG A 142 3.00 23.23 -8.72
N ASN A 143 3.36 21.94 -8.65
CA ASN A 143 3.62 21.12 -7.44
C ASN A 143 2.48 20.26 -6.85
N ALA A 144 1.75 19.50 -7.68
CA ALA A 144 0.97 18.37 -7.17
C ALA A 144 1.92 17.26 -6.65
N LYS A 145 1.98 17.05 -5.34
CA LYS A 145 2.74 15.94 -4.73
C LYS A 145 2.11 14.60 -5.16
N THR A 146 2.69 13.97 -6.17
CA THR A 146 2.19 12.72 -6.72
C THR A 146 2.22 11.59 -5.69
N VAL A 147 1.07 10.96 -5.43
CA VAL A 147 0.98 9.76 -4.59
C VAL A 147 1.88 8.66 -5.18
N PRO A 148 2.78 8.05 -4.39
CA PRO A 148 3.66 7.00 -4.90
C PRO A 148 2.83 5.82 -5.44
N ALA A 149 3.23 5.27 -6.58
CA ALA A 149 2.44 4.28 -7.32
C ALA A 149 1.93 3.10 -6.47
N ASN A 150 2.74 2.63 -5.53
CA ASN A 150 2.42 1.50 -4.65
C ASN A 150 1.32 1.81 -3.61
N PHE A 151 1.05 3.08 -3.34
CA PHE A 151 0.00 3.50 -2.39
C PHE A 151 -1.27 3.96 -3.09
N ARG A 152 -1.24 4.21 -4.41
CA ARG A 152 -2.37 4.78 -5.14
C ARG A 152 -3.67 3.98 -4.99
N SER A 153 -3.63 2.65 -5.10
CA SER A 153 -4.85 1.82 -4.92
C SER A 153 -5.48 2.01 -3.55
N LEU A 154 -4.67 2.09 -2.48
CA LEU A 154 -5.16 2.31 -1.12
C LEU A 154 -5.67 3.74 -0.94
N VAL A 155 -4.93 4.72 -1.47
CA VAL A 155 -5.32 6.13 -1.39
C VAL A 155 -6.62 6.38 -2.14
N TYR A 156 -6.81 5.78 -3.32
CA TYR A 156 -8.07 5.90 -4.07
C TYR A 156 -9.22 5.21 -3.34
N PHE A 157 -9.03 3.97 -2.89
CA PHE A 157 -10.10 3.23 -2.21
C PHE A 157 -10.55 3.91 -0.92
N TYR A 158 -9.61 4.25 -0.04
CA TYR A 158 -9.95 4.90 1.23
C TYR A 158 -10.24 6.39 1.06
N GLY A 159 -9.73 7.04 0.01
CA GLY A 159 -10.13 8.40 -0.35
C GLY A 159 -11.61 8.44 -0.70
N ILE A 160 -12.02 7.60 -1.66
CA ILE A 160 -13.41 7.48 -2.11
C ILE A 160 -14.34 7.01 -0.99
N LYS A 161 -13.89 6.08 -0.14
CA LYS A 161 -14.68 5.62 1.01
C LYS A 161 -15.05 6.73 1.98
N ASN A 162 -14.18 7.73 2.14
CA ASN A 162 -14.37 8.85 3.07
C ASN A 162 -14.79 10.14 2.36
N SER A 163 -15.26 10.08 1.12
CA SER A 163 -15.65 11.23 0.31
C SER A 163 -17.08 11.13 -0.21
N GLY A 164 -17.55 12.18 -0.89
CA GLY A 164 -18.88 12.29 -1.48
C GLY A 164 -18.93 11.91 -2.95
N VAL A 165 -20.02 12.32 -3.60
CA VAL A 165 -20.27 12.08 -5.03
C VAL A 165 -19.29 12.87 -5.90
N GLU A 166 -18.90 14.07 -5.49
CA GLU A 166 -18.05 14.98 -6.24
C GLU A 166 -16.66 14.36 -6.47
N GLU A 167 -16.06 13.79 -5.42
CA GLU A 167 -14.77 13.12 -5.53
C GLU A 167 -14.86 11.80 -6.30
N TRP A 168 -16.01 11.13 -6.23
CA TRP A 168 -16.27 9.93 -7.03
C TRP A 168 -16.34 10.28 -8.52
N ASP A 169 -17.07 11.32 -8.87
CA ASP A 169 -17.23 11.79 -10.25
C ASP A 169 -15.89 12.25 -10.82
N PHE A 170 -15.10 12.98 -10.02
CA PHE A 170 -13.73 13.35 -10.37
C PHE A 170 -12.86 12.12 -10.64
N ALA A 171 -12.86 11.12 -9.75
CA ALA A 171 -12.08 9.91 -9.94
C ALA A 171 -12.54 9.12 -11.20
N PHE A 172 -13.85 9.09 -11.48
CA PHE A 172 -14.37 8.47 -12.69
C PHE A 172 -13.93 9.21 -13.96
N GLU A 173 -13.89 10.55 -13.94
CA GLU A 173 -13.33 11.36 -15.02
C GLU A 173 -11.84 11.05 -15.25
N GLN A 174 -11.05 10.94 -14.18
CA GLN A 174 -9.64 10.54 -14.28
C GLN A 174 -9.47 9.13 -14.87
N PHE A 175 -10.40 8.20 -14.59
CA PHE A 175 -10.44 6.88 -15.21
C PHE A 175 -10.69 6.95 -16.72
N GLN A 176 -11.54 7.86 -17.19
CA GLN A 176 -11.83 8.06 -18.61
C GLN A 176 -10.63 8.67 -19.33
N ASN A 177 -9.98 9.65 -18.71
CA ASN A 177 -8.88 10.40 -19.34
C ASN A 177 -7.53 9.66 -19.32
N THR A 178 -7.35 8.66 -18.44
CA THR A 178 -6.05 7.99 -18.32
C THR A 178 -5.76 7.02 -19.47
N THR A 179 -4.58 7.14 -20.08
CA THR A 179 -4.08 6.18 -21.08
C THR A 179 -3.30 5.01 -20.45
N VAL A 180 -2.92 5.14 -19.17
CA VAL A 180 -2.08 4.17 -18.47
C VAL A 180 -2.94 3.04 -17.89
N ALA A 181 -2.86 1.84 -18.50
CA ALA A 181 -3.66 0.69 -18.09
C ALA A 181 -3.46 0.29 -16.61
N SER A 182 -2.24 0.41 -16.09
CA SER A 182 -1.96 0.11 -14.69
C SER A 182 -2.56 1.14 -13.73
N GLU A 183 -2.78 2.38 -14.17
CA GLU A 183 -3.42 3.42 -13.38
C GLU A 183 -4.94 3.29 -13.43
N ARG A 184 -5.49 3.05 -14.62
CA ARG A 184 -6.89 2.71 -14.85
C ARG A 184 -7.40 1.66 -13.86
N ARG A 185 -6.67 0.56 -13.68
CA ARG A 185 -7.04 -0.51 -12.74
C ARG A 185 -7.08 -0.06 -11.28
N LYS A 186 -6.18 0.84 -10.86
CA LYS A 186 -6.17 1.35 -9.47
C LYS A 186 -7.37 2.25 -9.23
N ILE A 187 -7.75 3.06 -10.21
CA ILE A 187 -8.93 3.93 -10.12
C ILE A 187 -10.21 3.10 -10.06
N LEU A 188 -10.34 2.08 -10.93
CA LEU A 188 -11.48 1.14 -10.87
C LEU A 188 -11.62 0.47 -9.50
N TYR A 189 -10.51 0.05 -8.90
CA TYR A 189 -10.50 -0.46 -7.53
C TYR A 189 -10.95 0.62 -6.54
N GLY A 190 -10.42 1.84 -6.66
CA GLY A 190 -10.75 2.95 -5.79
C GLY A 190 -12.23 3.33 -5.78
N LEU A 191 -12.86 3.38 -6.97
CA LEU A 191 -14.28 3.70 -7.14
C LEU A 191 -15.22 2.71 -6.43
N ALA A 192 -14.79 1.46 -6.23
CA ALA A 192 -15.54 0.46 -5.46
C ALA A 192 -15.56 0.75 -3.96
N GLY A 193 -14.73 1.68 -3.47
CA GLY A 193 -14.69 2.10 -2.08
C GLY A 193 -15.87 2.96 -1.64
N ALA A 194 -16.76 3.38 -2.55
CA ALA A 194 -17.86 4.32 -2.25
C ALA A 194 -18.74 3.81 -1.10
N SER A 195 -19.08 4.70 -0.17
CA SER A 195 -19.88 4.33 1.01
C SER A 195 -21.38 4.32 0.73
N GLU A 196 -21.84 5.18 -0.19
CA GLU A 196 -23.24 5.32 -0.55
C GLU A 196 -23.72 4.20 -1.51
N PRO A 197 -24.75 3.42 -1.15
CA PRO A 197 -25.26 2.34 -2.01
C PRO A 197 -25.67 2.78 -3.41
N TRP A 198 -26.26 3.98 -3.54
CA TRP A 198 -26.68 4.50 -4.85
C TRP A 198 -25.51 4.81 -5.78
N ILE A 199 -24.35 5.22 -5.25
CA ILE A 199 -23.12 5.42 -6.02
C ILE A 199 -22.60 4.07 -6.52
N LEU A 200 -22.65 3.03 -5.69
CA LEU A 200 -22.28 1.67 -6.10
C LEU A 200 -23.22 1.14 -7.19
N SER A 201 -24.53 1.36 -7.06
CA SER A 201 -25.51 1.01 -8.12
C SER A 201 -25.21 1.72 -9.43
N ARG A 202 -24.91 3.03 -9.38
CA ARG A 202 -24.48 3.81 -10.54
C ARG A 202 -23.20 3.25 -11.15
N TYR A 203 -22.25 2.84 -10.32
CA TYR A 203 -20.99 2.26 -10.78
C TYR A 203 -21.19 0.90 -11.49
N LEU A 204 -22.03 0.04 -10.91
CA LEU A 204 -22.44 -1.22 -11.52
C LEU A 204 -23.14 -0.97 -12.87
N GLN A 205 -24.04 0.01 -12.94
CA GLN A 205 -24.69 0.40 -14.19
C GLN A 205 -23.67 0.87 -15.25
N TYR A 206 -22.70 1.69 -14.85
CA TYR A 206 -21.63 2.15 -15.74
C TYR A 206 -20.78 0.99 -16.27
N SER A 207 -20.64 -0.10 -15.51
CA SER A 207 -19.89 -1.29 -15.93
C SER A 207 -20.51 -2.00 -17.13
N ILE A 208 -21.83 -1.92 -17.31
CA ILE A 208 -22.52 -2.54 -18.47
C ILE A 208 -22.86 -1.53 -19.56
N THR A 209 -22.95 -0.24 -19.22
CA THR A 209 -23.26 0.83 -20.19
C THR A 209 -22.21 0.87 -21.31
N PRO A 210 -22.62 0.98 -22.59
CA PRO A 210 -21.71 1.20 -23.71
C PRO A 210 -20.81 2.42 -23.49
N ASP A 211 -19.57 2.35 -23.97
CA ASP A 211 -18.58 3.46 -23.99
C ASP A 211 -18.13 4.04 -22.64
N LYS A 212 -18.79 3.69 -21.52
CA LYS A 212 -18.35 4.07 -20.17
C LYS A 212 -17.23 3.16 -19.67
N ILE A 213 -17.42 1.84 -19.72
CA ILE A 213 -16.43 0.86 -19.27
C ILE A 213 -16.31 -0.25 -20.31
N LYS A 214 -15.06 -0.55 -20.71
CA LYS A 214 -14.73 -1.63 -21.64
C LYS A 214 -15.11 -2.99 -21.05
N SER A 215 -15.58 -3.94 -21.88
CA SER A 215 -16.02 -5.26 -21.42
C SER A 215 -14.99 -5.99 -20.55
N GLN A 216 -13.69 -5.90 -20.89
CA GLN A 216 -12.61 -6.49 -20.10
C GLN A 216 -12.47 -5.95 -18.66
N ASP A 217 -12.95 -4.73 -18.41
CA ASP A 217 -12.89 -4.06 -17.11
C ASP A 217 -14.20 -4.22 -16.33
N THR A 218 -15.33 -4.52 -17.00
CA THR A 218 -16.63 -4.82 -16.36
C THR A 218 -16.52 -5.93 -15.32
N SER A 219 -15.85 -7.04 -15.64
CA SER A 219 -15.67 -8.16 -14.69
C SER A 219 -14.88 -7.74 -13.43
N ARG A 220 -13.94 -6.80 -13.57
CA ARG A 220 -13.19 -6.24 -12.44
C ARG A 220 -14.07 -5.37 -11.57
N VAL A 221 -14.91 -4.53 -12.17
CA VAL A 221 -15.86 -3.68 -11.42
C VAL A 221 -16.76 -4.54 -10.55
N LEU A 222 -17.41 -5.55 -11.14
CA LEU A 222 -18.27 -6.48 -10.42
C LEU A 222 -17.51 -7.17 -9.27
N SER A 223 -16.31 -7.69 -9.55
CA SER A 223 -15.47 -8.34 -8.54
C SER A 223 -15.05 -7.37 -7.41
N TYR A 224 -14.70 -6.13 -7.74
CA TYR A 224 -14.26 -5.16 -6.75
C TYR A 224 -15.37 -4.72 -5.81
N VAL A 225 -16.56 -4.44 -6.36
CA VAL A 225 -17.72 -4.07 -5.55
C VAL A 225 -18.15 -5.26 -4.69
N ALA A 226 -18.23 -6.48 -5.25
CA ALA A 226 -18.68 -7.65 -4.51
C ALA A 226 -17.76 -8.06 -3.34
N ASN A 227 -16.44 -7.91 -3.51
CA ASN A 227 -15.46 -8.50 -2.57
C ASN A 227 -14.82 -7.51 -1.61
N TYR A 228 -14.81 -6.21 -1.93
CA TYR A 228 -14.10 -5.21 -1.11
C TYR A 228 -15.01 -4.16 -0.50
N ASN A 229 -16.25 -4.02 -0.97
CA ASN A 229 -17.22 -3.13 -0.36
C ASN A 229 -18.14 -3.91 0.61
N PRO A 230 -18.28 -3.49 1.88
CA PRO A 230 -19.16 -4.14 2.85
C PRO A 230 -20.61 -4.27 2.38
N ASN A 231 -21.10 -3.27 1.63
CA ASN A 231 -22.47 -3.23 1.12
C ASN A 231 -22.57 -3.75 -0.34
N GLY A 232 -21.44 -4.10 -0.95
CA GLY A 232 -21.38 -4.36 -2.39
C GLY A 232 -21.71 -5.80 -2.78
N ARG A 233 -21.58 -6.79 -1.89
CA ARG A 233 -21.80 -8.21 -2.22
C ARG A 233 -23.22 -8.48 -2.71
N GLN A 234 -24.20 -8.24 -1.85
CA GLN A 234 -25.61 -8.48 -2.18
C GLN A 234 -26.07 -7.56 -3.30
N LEU A 235 -25.61 -6.29 -3.31
CA LEU A 235 -25.92 -5.35 -4.37
C LEU A 235 -25.43 -5.84 -5.75
N THR A 236 -24.20 -6.34 -5.83
CA THR A 236 -23.63 -6.86 -7.08
C THR A 236 -24.32 -8.14 -7.53
N TRP A 237 -24.70 -9.00 -6.59
CA TRP A 237 -25.44 -10.22 -6.91
C TRP A 237 -26.82 -9.91 -7.49
N GLN A 238 -27.60 -9.03 -6.86
CA GLN A 238 -28.89 -8.61 -7.41
C GLN A 238 -28.73 -7.92 -8.78
N PHE A 239 -27.73 -7.05 -8.92
CA PHE A 239 -27.41 -6.42 -10.20
C PHE A 239 -27.08 -7.45 -11.30
N LEU A 240 -26.30 -8.48 -10.98
CA LEU A 240 -25.95 -9.56 -11.89
C LEU A 240 -27.21 -10.32 -12.35
N LYS A 241 -28.11 -10.67 -11.41
CA LYS A 241 -29.37 -11.37 -11.73
C LYS A 241 -30.26 -10.54 -12.64
N LEU A 242 -30.46 -9.26 -12.32
CA LEU A 242 -31.33 -8.35 -13.09
C LEU A 242 -30.79 -8.06 -14.50
N ASN A 243 -29.47 -7.99 -14.66
CA ASN A 243 -28.83 -7.59 -15.91
C ASN A 243 -28.15 -8.76 -16.64
N TRP A 244 -28.52 -9.99 -16.30
CA TRP A 244 -27.83 -11.19 -16.78
C TRP A 244 -27.72 -11.27 -18.31
N ASN A 245 -28.81 -10.98 -19.02
CA ASN A 245 -28.82 -11.01 -20.49
C ASN A 245 -27.91 -9.94 -21.11
N LEU A 246 -27.94 -8.71 -20.58
CA LEU A 246 -27.08 -7.61 -21.04
C LEU A 246 -25.60 -7.92 -20.78
N ILE A 247 -25.28 -8.54 -19.64
CA ILE A 247 -23.93 -8.97 -19.32
C ILE A 247 -23.47 -10.05 -20.32
N LYS A 248 -24.29 -11.07 -20.56
CA LYS A 248 -23.96 -12.12 -21.56
C LYS A 248 -23.69 -11.53 -22.96
N GLU A 249 -24.55 -10.60 -23.40
CA GLU A 249 -24.42 -9.94 -24.70
C GLU A 249 -23.15 -9.09 -24.78
N LYS A 250 -22.84 -8.30 -23.75
CA LYS A 250 -21.63 -7.46 -23.70
C LYS A 250 -20.32 -8.25 -23.79
N PHE A 251 -20.34 -9.50 -23.34
CA PHE A 251 -19.20 -10.42 -23.45
C PHE A 251 -19.25 -11.30 -24.71
N GLY A 252 -20.24 -11.12 -25.60
CA GLY A 252 -20.36 -11.87 -26.85
C GLY A 252 -20.48 -13.38 -26.64
N GLY A 253 -21.06 -13.83 -25.52
CA GLY A 253 -21.06 -15.25 -25.13
C GLY A 253 -19.71 -15.79 -24.67
N GLY A 254 -18.73 -14.90 -24.41
CA GLY A 254 -17.40 -15.21 -23.91
C GLY A 254 -17.44 -15.96 -22.58
N PHE A 255 -17.40 -17.29 -22.68
CA PHE A 255 -17.66 -18.20 -21.58
C PHE A 255 -16.74 -17.99 -20.35
N PHE A 256 -15.46 -17.71 -20.59
CA PHE A 256 -14.48 -17.50 -19.52
C PHE A 256 -14.75 -16.26 -18.66
N ALA A 257 -15.23 -15.17 -19.26
CA ALA A 257 -15.50 -13.93 -18.53
C ALA A 257 -16.71 -14.10 -17.60
N ILE A 258 -17.76 -14.75 -18.10
CA ILE A 258 -18.98 -15.06 -17.35
C ILE A 258 -18.67 -16.00 -16.17
N ARG A 259 -17.87 -17.05 -16.40
CA ARG A 259 -17.36 -17.94 -15.35
C ARG A 259 -16.69 -17.15 -14.22
N ASN A 260 -15.76 -16.26 -14.56
CA ASN A 260 -15.01 -15.51 -13.55
C ASN A 260 -15.91 -14.52 -12.79
N ILE A 261 -16.96 -13.98 -13.42
CA ILE A 261 -17.93 -13.10 -12.77
C ILE A 261 -18.71 -13.88 -11.72
N ILE A 262 -19.32 -15.02 -12.08
CA ILE A 262 -20.10 -15.85 -11.13
C ILE A 262 -19.21 -16.22 -9.94
N LEU A 263 -18.05 -16.83 -10.20
CA LEU A 263 -17.13 -17.25 -9.14
C LEU A 263 -16.69 -16.08 -8.25
N SER A 264 -16.44 -14.90 -8.82
CA SER A 264 -16.00 -13.73 -8.04
C SER A 264 -17.12 -13.16 -7.17
N VAL A 265 -18.34 -13.06 -7.70
CA VAL A 265 -19.47 -12.43 -7.00
C VAL A 265 -19.99 -13.34 -5.88
N THR A 266 -19.98 -14.66 -6.08
CA THR A 266 -20.46 -15.63 -5.09
C THR A 266 -19.38 -16.11 -4.12
N SER A 267 -18.11 -15.75 -4.33
CA SER A 267 -16.98 -16.25 -3.50
C SER A 267 -17.12 -15.99 -2.00
N GLY A 268 -17.84 -14.93 -1.61
CA GLY A 268 -18.09 -14.59 -0.21
C GLY A 268 -19.37 -15.20 0.38
N PHE A 269 -20.18 -15.92 -0.39
CA PHE A 269 -21.41 -16.55 0.09
C PHE A 269 -21.07 -17.67 1.07
N SER A 270 -21.84 -17.76 2.15
CA SER A 270 -21.55 -18.66 3.26
C SER A 270 -22.80 -19.03 4.07
N THR A 271 -23.99 -18.89 3.49
CA THR A 271 -25.28 -19.23 4.11
C THR A 271 -26.10 -20.13 3.19
N GLU A 272 -26.98 -20.94 3.78
CA GLU A 272 -27.85 -21.85 3.02
C GLU A 272 -28.78 -21.09 2.06
N PHE A 273 -29.26 -19.92 2.49
CA PHE A 273 -30.09 -19.04 1.64
C PHE A 273 -29.33 -18.58 0.38
N GLU A 274 -28.08 -18.15 0.53
CA GLU A 274 -27.24 -17.74 -0.61
C GLU A 274 -26.94 -18.91 -1.55
N LEU A 275 -26.76 -20.13 -1.01
CA LEU A 275 -26.58 -21.34 -1.80
C LEU A 275 -27.84 -21.68 -2.61
N GLU A 276 -29.01 -21.62 -2.00
CA GLU A 276 -30.27 -21.94 -2.69
C GLU A 276 -30.59 -20.89 -3.77
N ASP A 277 -30.39 -19.60 -3.49
CA ASP A 277 -30.56 -18.53 -4.49
C ASP A 277 -29.58 -18.69 -5.68
N LEU A 278 -28.34 -19.14 -5.43
CA LEU A 278 -27.38 -19.46 -6.48
C LEU A 278 -27.82 -20.67 -7.32
N LYS A 279 -28.29 -21.76 -6.68
CA LYS A 279 -28.81 -22.95 -7.38
C LYS A 279 -29.99 -22.61 -8.25
N GLU A 280 -30.91 -21.78 -7.76
CA GLU A 280 -32.08 -21.34 -8.51
C GLU A 280 -31.68 -20.46 -9.70
N PHE A 281 -30.74 -19.54 -9.50
CA PHE A 281 -30.17 -18.75 -10.58
C PHE A 281 -29.53 -19.64 -11.66
N ASN A 282 -28.75 -20.65 -11.25
CA ASN A 282 -28.09 -21.57 -12.18
C ASN A 282 -29.07 -22.44 -12.96
N ARG A 283 -30.15 -22.92 -12.32
CA ARG A 283 -31.26 -23.64 -12.97
C ARG A 283 -31.94 -22.80 -14.05
N LYS A 284 -32.25 -21.53 -13.75
CA LYS A 284 -32.91 -20.60 -14.69
C LYS A 284 -32.02 -20.15 -15.84
N HIS A 285 -30.70 -20.17 -15.62
CA HIS A 285 -29.74 -19.63 -16.56
C HIS A 285 -28.65 -20.66 -16.87
N SER A 286 -29.03 -21.71 -17.59
CA SER A 286 -28.07 -22.69 -18.11
C SER A 286 -26.95 -21.98 -18.86
N ALA A 287 -25.72 -22.12 -18.35
CA ALA A 287 -24.56 -21.44 -18.91
C ALA A 287 -23.93 -22.20 -20.10
N GLY A 288 -24.57 -23.27 -20.61
CA GLY A 288 -24.06 -24.09 -21.71
C GLY A 288 -22.71 -24.71 -21.37
N SER A 289 -21.63 -24.23 -21.99
CA SER A 289 -20.24 -24.58 -21.62
C SER A 289 -19.86 -24.17 -20.17
N GLY A 290 -20.75 -23.43 -19.49
CA GLY A 290 -20.61 -22.93 -18.13
C GLY A 290 -21.16 -23.70 -16.97
N THR A 291 -21.78 -24.83 -17.21
CA THR A 291 -22.29 -25.70 -16.16
C THR A 291 -21.21 -26.03 -15.13
N ARG A 292 -19.95 -26.26 -15.56
CA ARG A 292 -18.83 -26.51 -14.65
C ARG A 292 -18.51 -25.32 -13.73
N ALA A 293 -18.64 -24.09 -14.23
CA ALA A 293 -18.39 -22.90 -13.42
C ALA A 293 -19.49 -22.69 -12.37
N GLN A 294 -20.73 -22.97 -12.75
CA GLN A 294 -21.90 -22.92 -11.88
C GLN A 294 -21.76 -23.94 -10.74
N GLN A 295 -21.42 -25.17 -11.08
CA GLN A 295 -21.13 -26.22 -10.11
C GLN A 295 -19.96 -25.86 -9.17
N GLN A 296 -18.86 -25.32 -9.72
CA GLN A 296 -17.73 -24.84 -8.91
C GLN A 296 -18.12 -23.72 -7.94
N ALA A 297 -19.02 -22.83 -8.36
CA ALA A 297 -19.53 -21.77 -7.50
C ALA A 297 -20.34 -22.37 -6.35
N GLU A 298 -21.24 -23.31 -6.63
CA GLU A 298 -22.04 -24.02 -5.61
C GLU A 298 -21.15 -24.79 -4.63
N GLU A 299 -20.19 -25.56 -5.12
CA GLU A 299 -19.19 -26.28 -4.31
C GLU A 299 -18.40 -25.33 -3.40
N GLY A 300 -18.01 -24.16 -3.92
CA GLY A 300 -17.33 -23.13 -3.14
C GLY A 300 -18.19 -22.56 -2.00
N VAL A 301 -19.48 -22.31 -2.26
CA VAL A 301 -20.41 -21.84 -1.22
C VAL A 301 -20.65 -22.94 -0.17
N MET A 302 -20.81 -24.20 -0.58
CA MET A 302 -20.92 -25.33 0.34
C MET A 302 -19.69 -25.46 1.24
N ALA A 303 -18.49 -25.32 0.67
CA ALA A 303 -17.24 -25.32 1.45
C ALA A 303 -17.19 -24.16 2.46
N ASN A 304 -17.65 -22.96 2.08
CA ASN A 304 -17.72 -21.81 2.99
C ASN A 304 -18.71 -22.03 4.13
N ILE A 305 -19.89 -22.61 3.85
CA ILE A 305 -20.90 -22.96 4.86
C ILE A 305 -20.32 -23.97 5.85
N GLN A 306 -19.68 -25.03 5.35
CA GLN A 306 -19.06 -26.04 6.21
C GLN A 306 -17.94 -25.45 7.06
N TRP A 307 -17.08 -24.63 6.46
CA TRP A 307 -16.00 -23.95 7.18
C TRP A 307 -16.55 -23.07 8.31
N ARG A 308 -17.61 -22.29 8.06
CA ARG A 308 -18.25 -21.48 9.10
C ARG A 308 -18.81 -22.35 10.21
N LYS A 309 -19.54 -23.41 9.87
CA LYS A 309 -20.12 -24.34 10.85
C LYS A 309 -19.06 -24.95 11.78
N GLU A 310 -17.90 -25.29 11.25
CA GLU A 310 -16.81 -25.92 12.00
C GLU A 310 -15.92 -24.93 12.76
N ASN A 311 -15.72 -23.71 12.24
CA ASN A 311 -14.64 -22.84 12.70
C ASN A 311 -15.12 -21.49 13.27
N GLU A 312 -16.35 -21.04 12.99
CA GLU A 312 -16.81 -19.69 13.34
C GLU A 312 -16.78 -19.45 14.86
N GLN A 313 -17.24 -20.43 15.64
CA GLN A 313 -17.27 -20.31 17.10
C GLN A 313 -15.86 -20.28 17.70
N ASP A 314 -14.96 -21.13 17.23
CA ASP A 314 -13.58 -21.20 17.71
C ASP A 314 -12.79 -19.93 17.39
N VAL A 315 -12.94 -19.41 16.16
CA VAL A 315 -12.33 -18.14 15.75
C VAL A 315 -12.90 -16.98 16.57
N SER A 316 -14.22 -16.96 16.82
CA SER A 316 -14.87 -15.95 17.65
C SER A 316 -14.34 -15.97 19.09
N ASN A 317 -14.25 -17.16 19.69
CA ASN A 317 -13.71 -17.35 21.04
C ASN A 317 -12.25 -16.92 21.14
N TRP A 318 -11.42 -17.36 20.18
CA TRP A 318 -10.01 -16.96 20.11
C TRP A 318 -9.85 -15.45 19.96
N LEU A 319 -10.66 -14.81 19.12
CA LEU A 319 -10.59 -13.37 18.88
C LEU A 319 -10.98 -12.60 20.15
N LYS A 320 -12.06 -12.98 20.84
CA LYS A 320 -12.45 -12.38 22.13
C LYS A 320 -11.33 -12.48 23.16
N TYR A 321 -10.81 -13.70 23.38
CA TYR A 321 -9.69 -13.93 24.29
C TYR A 321 -8.46 -13.10 23.91
N PHE A 322 -8.11 -13.04 22.63
CA PHE A 322 -6.97 -12.27 22.15
C PHE A 322 -7.15 -10.77 22.41
N LEU A 323 -8.33 -10.22 22.14
CA LEU A 323 -8.60 -8.80 22.34
C LEU A 323 -8.59 -8.42 23.82
N GLU A 324 -9.22 -9.23 24.67
CA GLU A 324 -9.21 -9.07 26.13
C GLU A 324 -7.78 -9.11 26.68
N LYS A 325 -7.00 -10.13 26.33
CA LYS A 325 -5.61 -10.29 26.78
C LYS A 325 -4.70 -9.13 26.37
N ASN A 326 -5.00 -8.45 25.27
CA ASN A 326 -4.19 -7.34 24.76
C ASN A 326 -4.78 -5.95 25.06
N ASN A 327 -5.84 -5.86 25.88
CA ASN A 327 -6.55 -4.61 26.18
C ASN A 327 -6.94 -3.82 24.92
N ILE A 328 -7.39 -4.52 23.88
CA ILE A 328 -7.87 -3.89 22.63
C ILE A 328 -9.40 -3.77 22.73
N PRO A 329 -9.97 -2.56 22.71
CA PRO A 329 -11.42 -2.38 22.83
C PRO A 329 -12.15 -2.97 21.63
N LEU A 330 -13.25 -3.66 21.90
CA LEU A 330 -14.28 -4.02 20.93
C LEU A 330 -15.12 -2.76 20.69
N ASN A 331 -14.79 -2.01 19.63
CA ASN A 331 -15.60 -0.88 19.15
C ASN A 331 -16.61 -1.34 18.12
#